data_AF-A0A960AQ42-F1
#
_entry.id   AF-A0A960AQ42-F1
#
_cell.length_a   1.000
_cell.length_b   1.000
_cell.length_c   1.000
_cell.angle_alpha   90.00
_cell.angle_beta   90.00
_cell.angle_gamma   90.00
#
_symmetry.space_group_name_H-M   'P 1'
#
loop_
_entity.id
_entity.type
_entity.pdbx_description
1 polymer ?
#
loop_
_entity_poly.entity_id
_entity_poly.type
_entity_poly.pdbx_seq_one_letter_code
_entity_poly.pdbx_strand_id
1 'polypeptide(L)'
;DGMLGMLILALADLEDLFMTADLATAMSVESLLGTDRAFAQDLVALRPHPGQATSAAALRAFLADSDIVASHREDTEHLVQ
;
A
#
# COMPACT_ATOMS: atom_id res chain seq x y z
N ASP A 1 15.37 30.15 -11.76
CA ASP A 1 14.62 29.38 -12.76
C ASP A 1 15.01 27.90 -12.80
N GLY A 2 16.30 27.53 -12.82
CA GLY A 2 16.71 26.11 -12.78
C GLY A 2 16.19 25.28 -11.58
N MET A 3 16.05 25.89 -10.40
CA MET A 3 15.50 25.20 -9.22
C MET A 3 14.03 24.77 -9.40
N LEU A 4 13.20 25.59 -10.03
CA LEU A 4 11.81 25.23 -10.31
C LEU A 4 11.74 24.05 -11.28
N GLY A 5 12.56 24.06 -12.34
CA GLY A 5 12.65 22.95 -13.29
C GLY A 5 13.07 21.64 -12.61
N MET A 6 14.07 21.67 -11.73
CA MET A 6 14.49 20.49 -10.96
C MET A 6 13.39 19.98 -10.03
N LEU A 7 12.64 20.87 -9.37
CA LEU A 7 11.54 20.48 -8.49
C LEU A 7 10.38 19.84 -9.27
N ILE A 8 10.07 20.32 -10.48
CA ILE A 8 9.03 19.71 -11.32
C ILE A 8 9.42 18.29 -11.73
N LEU A 9 10.67 18.09 -12.17
CA LEU A 9 11.15 16.74 -12.51
C LEU A 9 11.15 15.82 -11.29
N ALA A 10 11.57 16.31 -10.13
CA ALA A 10 11.55 15.53 -8.90
C ALA A 10 10.13 15.13 -8.48
N LEU A 11 9.11 15.97 -8.71
CA LEU A 11 7.72 15.61 -8.45
C LEU A 11 7.24 14.49 -9.39
N ALA A 12 7.59 14.55 -10.68
CA ALA A 12 7.27 13.49 -11.63
C ALA A 12 7.91 12.16 -11.21
N ASP A 13 9.20 12.17 -10.83
CA ASP A 13 9.88 10.97 -10.33
C ASP A 13 9.23 10.43 -9.05
N LEU A 14 8.76 11.32 -8.15
CA LEU A 14 8.09 10.91 -6.92
C LEU A 14 6.74 10.23 -7.16
N GLU A 15 5.98 10.62 -8.18
CA GLU A 15 4.73 9.95 -8.54
C GLU A 15 4.96 8.47 -8.89
N ASP A 16 5.99 8.20 -9.71
CA ASP A 16 6.38 6.83 -10.06
C ASP A 16 6.94 6.06 -8.86
N LEU A 17 7.75 6.72 -8.02
CA LEU A 17 8.32 6.11 -6.82
C LEU A 17 7.26 5.73 -5.79
N PHE A 18 6.21 6.55 -5.60
CA PHE A 18 5.14 6.20 -4.68
C PHE A 18 4.36 4.97 -5.14
N MET A 19 4.02 4.87 -6.42
CA MET A 19 3.35 3.68 -6.97
C MET A 19 4.24 2.43 -6.85
N THR A 20 5.53 2.57 -7.11
CA THR A 20 6.51 1.49 -6.94
C THR A 20 6.63 1.05 -5.48
N ALA A 21 6.61 2.00 -4.54
CA ALA A 21 6.67 1.72 -3.11
C ALA A 21 5.41 0.99 -2.63
N ASP A 22 4.22 1.35 -3.11
CA ASP A 22 2.98 0.64 -2.78
C ASP A 22 3.00 -0.79 -3.34
N LEU A 23 3.51 -0.99 -4.57
CA LEU A 23 3.67 -2.33 -5.13
C LEU A 23 4.65 -3.19 -4.32
N ALA A 24 5.82 -2.64 -3.98
CA ALA A 24 6.80 -3.33 -3.14
C ALA A 24 6.23 -3.67 -1.75
N THR A 25 5.37 -2.79 -1.21
CA THR A 25 4.64 -3.03 0.03
C THR A 25 3.66 -4.18 -0.11
N ALA A 26 2.88 -4.25 -1.19
CA ALA A 26 1.98 -5.37 -1.46
C ALA A 26 2.75 -6.71 -1.55
N MET A 27 3.85 -6.74 -2.31
CA MET A 27 4.72 -7.93 -2.38
C MET A 27 5.28 -8.34 -1.02
N SER A 28 5.62 -7.36 -0.17
CA SER A 28 6.10 -7.63 1.19
C SER A 28 4.99 -8.21 2.07
N VAL A 29 3.75 -7.72 1.95
CA VAL A 29 2.58 -8.27 2.64
C VAL A 29 2.38 -9.73 2.24
N GLU A 30 2.38 -10.05 0.95
CA GLU A 30 2.24 -11.43 0.47
C GLU A 30 3.37 -12.33 0.99
N SER A 31 4.63 -11.89 0.85
CA SER A 31 5.81 -12.68 1.19
C SER A 31 5.94 -12.97 2.68
N LEU A 32 5.39 -12.09 3.53
CA LEU A 32 5.42 -12.22 4.98
C LEU A 32 4.15 -12.87 5.55
N LEU A 33 3.23 -13.36 4.69
CA LEU A 33 1.92 -13.87 5.10
C LEU A 33 1.14 -12.85 5.94
N GLY A 34 1.22 -11.58 5.54
CA GLY A 34 0.58 -10.45 6.21
C GLY A 34 -0.89 -10.28 5.83
N THR A 35 -1.65 -9.59 6.70
CA THR A 35 -3.08 -9.34 6.47
C THR A 35 -3.35 -8.08 5.62
N ASP A 36 -4.25 -8.21 4.65
CA ASP A 36 -4.77 -7.09 3.84
C ASP A 36 -5.78 -6.20 4.61
N ARG A 37 -6.31 -6.71 5.73
CA ARG A 37 -7.33 -6.03 6.55
C ARG A 37 -6.86 -4.69 7.10
N ALA A 38 -5.55 -4.51 7.31
CA ALA A 38 -4.96 -3.26 7.76
C ALA A 38 -5.19 -2.09 6.78
N PHE A 39 -5.51 -2.38 5.52
CA PHE A 39 -5.77 -1.39 4.47
C PHE A 39 -7.26 -1.20 4.19
N ALA A 40 -8.16 -1.72 5.03
CA ALA A 40 -9.60 -1.60 4.85
C ALA A 40 -10.06 -0.13 4.83
N GLN A 41 -11.06 0.18 3.99
CA GLN A 41 -11.47 1.56 3.71
C GLN A 41 -12.04 2.25 4.95
N ASP A 42 -12.87 1.53 5.70
CA ASP A 42 -13.45 1.97 6.95
C ASP A 42 -12.38 2.25 8.02
N LEU A 43 -11.37 1.38 8.13
CA LEU A 43 -10.25 1.56 9.04
C LEU A 43 -9.44 2.82 8.72
N VAL A 44 -9.08 3.00 7.44
CA VAL A 44 -8.34 4.21 7.00
C VAL A 44 -9.18 5.47 7.16
N ALA A 45 -10.50 5.39 6.96
CA ALA A 45 -11.40 6.51 7.13
C ALA A 45 -11.46 7.05 8.57
N LEU A 46 -11.06 6.25 9.58
CA LEU A 46 -10.91 6.72 10.97
C LEU A 46 -9.85 7.83 11.11
N ARG A 47 -8.85 7.84 10.21
CA ARG A 47 -7.82 8.88 10.15
C ARG A 47 -7.68 9.38 8.69
N PRO A 48 -8.55 10.30 8.25
CA PRO A 48 -8.78 10.57 6.83
C PRO A 48 -7.70 11.44 6.17
N HIS A 49 -6.47 10.95 6.11
CA HIS A 49 -5.39 11.58 5.35
C HIS A 49 -5.52 11.19 3.87
N PRO A 50 -5.55 12.14 2.92
CA PRO A 50 -5.73 11.84 1.49
C PRO A 50 -4.69 10.86 0.93
N GLY A 51 -3.41 11.03 1.32
CA GLY A 51 -2.33 10.13 0.89
C GLY A 51 -2.50 8.71 1.45
N GLN A 52 -2.98 8.58 2.70
CA GLN A 52 -3.24 7.28 3.32
C GLN A 52 -4.38 6.55 2.59
N ALA A 53 -5.46 7.26 2.23
CA ALA A 53 -6.56 6.68 1.46
C ALA A 53 -6.12 6.21 0.06
N THR A 54 -5.24 6.98 -0.57
CA THR A 54 -4.70 6.68 -1.92
C THR A 54 -3.84 5.42 -1.89
N SER A 55 -2.83 5.35 -1.00
CA SER A 55 -1.95 4.19 -0.86
C SER A 55 -2.73 2.93 -0.44
N ALA A 56 -3.65 3.05 0.52
CA ALA A 56 -4.49 1.91 0.92
C ALA A 56 -5.40 1.40 -0.20
N ALA A 57 -5.89 2.29 -1.09
CA ALA A 57 -6.66 1.86 -2.25
C ALA A 57 -5.79 1.12 -3.27
N ALA A 58 -4.56 1.58 -3.53
CA ALA A 58 -3.60 0.89 -4.39
C ALA A 58 -3.24 -0.49 -3.84
N LEU A 59 -2.94 -0.59 -2.54
CA LEU A 59 -2.64 -1.86 -1.87
C LEU A 59 -3.80 -2.85 -1.96
N ARG A 60 -5.03 -2.40 -1.70
CA ARG A 60 -6.22 -3.27 -1.87
C ARG A 60 -6.38 -3.74 -3.31
N ALA A 61 -6.07 -2.89 -4.29
CA ALA A 61 -6.15 -3.27 -5.70
C ALA A 61 -5.08 -4.31 -6.08
N PHE A 62 -3.84 -4.15 -5.59
CA PHE A 62 -2.76 -5.11 -5.84
C PHE A 62 -3.01 -6.47 -5.19
N LEU A 63 -3.63 -6.50 -4.01
CA LEU A 63 -3.85 -7.71 -3.23
C LEU A 63 -5.18 -8.42 -3.50
N ALA A 64 -6.09 -7.81 -4.27
CA ALA A 64 -7.49 -8.25 -4.39
C ALA A 64 -7.67 -9.72 -4.79
N ASP A 65 -6.83 -10.22 -5.70
CA ASP A 65 -6.90 -11.58 -6.26
C ASP A 65 -5.64 -12.40 -5.96
N SER A 66 -4.95 -12.09 -4.86
CA SER A 66 -3.75 -12.83 -4.46
C SER A 66 -4.11 -14.18 -3.80
N ASP A 67 -3.75 -15.28 -4.46
CA ASP A 67 -3.84 -16.63 -3.90
C ASP A 67 -2.96 -16.79 -2.65
N ILE A 68 -1.86 -16.01 -2.55
CA ILE A 68 -0.98 -16.02 -1.39
C ILE A 68 -1.72 -15.43 -0.19
N VAL A 69 -2.29 -14.22 -0.32
CA VAL A 69 -3.10 -13.62 0.76
C VAL A 69 -4.27 -14.51 1.15
N ALA A 70 -4.94 -15.11 0.17
CA ALA A 70 -6.05 -16.02 0.42
C ALA A 70 -5.65 -17.26 1.25
N SER A 71 -4.43 -17.76 1.10
CA SER A 71 -3.97 -19.00 1.75
C SER A 71 -3.90 -18.93 3.27
N HIS A 72 -3.84 -17.74 3.86
CA HIS A 72 -3.66 -17.51 5.30
C HIS A 72 -4.64 -16.48 5.88
N ARG A 73 -5.69 -16.13 5.13
CA ARG A 73 -6.68 -15.10 5.53
C ARG A 73 -7.41 -15.43 6.83
N GLU A 74 -7.69 -16.71 7.05
CA GLU A 74 -8.39 -17.24 8.24
C GLU A 74 -7.42 -17.87 9.25
N ASP A 75 -6.10 -17.77 9.00
CA ASP A 75 -5.10 -18.33 9.89
C ASP A 75 -4.95 -17.43 11.11
N THR A 76 -5.77 -17.72 12.13
CA THR A 76 -5.76 -17.01 13.40
C THR A 76 -4.62 -17.45 14.32
N GLU A 77 -3.82 -18.46 13.92
CA GLU A 77 -2.68 -18.96 14.68
C GLU A 77 -1.35 -18.26 14.27
N HIS A 78 -1.23 -16.92 14.28
CA HIS A 78 0.06 -16.31 14.68
C HIS A 78 0.10 -14.78 14.94
N LEU A 79 0.67 -14.47 16.11
CA LEU A 79 1.56 -13.37 16.51
C LEU A 79 1.36 -11.96 15.92
N VAL A 80 0.48 -11.19 16.56
CA VAL A 80 0.71 -9.88 17.19
C VAL A 80 -0.67 -9.22 17.30
N GLN A 81 -1.18 -9.16 18.53
CA GLN A 81 -2.34 -8.34 18.89
C GLN A 81 -1.90 -6.89 19.13
#